data_AF-A0A103Y5N5-F1
#
_entry.id   AF-A0A103Y5N5-F1
#
_cell.length_a   1.000
_cell.length_b   1.000
_cell.length_c   1.000
_cell.angle_alpha   90.00
_cell.angle_beta   90.00
_cell.angle_gamma   90.00
#
_symmetry.space_group_name_H-M   'P 1'
#
loop_
_entity.id
_entity.type
_entity.pdbx_description
1 polymer ?
#
loop_
_entity_poly.entity_id
_entity_poly.type
_entity_poly.pdbx_seq_one_letter_code
_entity_poly.pdbx_strand_id
1 'polypeptide(L)'
;MTSTGLAVVLINIFVENFVGWKYSLTFRIIQSSYVIGFIVYTVINLALVFSSVFIITQFAPTAAGSGISEIKGYLNGIDTRGILLFRTLIGKISGSIGFVGGGLALGKEGPLVHTGVCIASLFGQGGSTKYHLRLI
;
A
#
# COMPACT_ATOMS: atom_id res chain seq x y z
N MET A 1 14.85 13.19 8.68
CA MET A 1 15.08 12.35 7.48
C MET A 1 15.26 10.87 7.83
N THR A 2 15.97 10.52 8.91
CA THR A 2 16.13 9.11 9.34
C THR A 2 14.83 8.46 9.83
N SER A 3 14.00 9.18 10.58
CA SER A 3 12.76 8.63 11.15
C SER A 3 11.70 8.24 10.11
N THR A 4 11.59 8.99 9.00
CA THR A 4 10.63 8.71 7.93
C THR A 4 11.04 7.49 7.11
N GLY A 5 12.35 7.34 6.84
CA GLY A 5 12.89 6.14 6.19
C GLY A 5 12.66 4.87 7.01
N LEU A 6 12.91 4.94 8.32
CA LEU A 6 12.63 3.82 9.23
C LEU A 6 11.14 3.44 9.25
N ALA A 7 10.24 4.42 9.29
CA ALA A 7 8.80 4.16 9.25
C ALA A 7 8.38 3.43 7.96
N VAL A 8 8.90 3.83 6.80
CA VAL A 8 8.62 3.16 5.52
C VAL A 8 9.15 1.74 5.50
N VAL A 9 10.37 1.51 5.99
CA VAL A 9 10.96 0.17 6.07
C VAL A 9 10.14 -0.74 6.97
N LEU A 10 9.69 -0.26 8.14
CA LEU A 10 8.84 -1.03 9.04
C LEU A 10 7.49 -1.39 8.40
N ILE A 11 6.87 -0.46 7.69
CA ILE A 11 5.64 -0.72 6.94
C ILE A 11 5.89 -1.79 5.87
N ASN A 12 6.98 -1.68 5.10
CA ASN A 12 7.32 -2.67 4.09
C ASN A 12 7.56 -4.06 4.69
N ILE A 13 8.31 -4.16 5.78
CA ILE A 13 8.54 -5.42 6.50
C ILE A 13 7.22 -6.01 6.99
N PHE A 14 6.31 -5.19 7.52
CA PHE A 14 5.00 -5.66 7.98
C PHE A 14 4.17 -6.23 6.82
N VAL A 15 4.14 -5.53 5.69
CA VAL A 15 3.44 -5.99 4.47
C VAL A 15 4.04 -7.29 3.96
N GLU A 16 5.37 -7.38 3.86
CA GLU A 16 6.07 -8.60 3.40
C GLU A 16 5.84 -9.77 4.35
N ASN A 17 5.86 -9.55 5.67
CA ASN A 17 5.61 -10.60 6.65
C ASN A 17 4.17 -11.13 6.57
N PHE A 18 3.19 -10.24 6.39
CA PHE A 18 1.78 -10.64 6.21
C PHE A 18 1.59 -11.48 4.95
N VAL A 19 2.21 -11.07 3.85
CA VAL A 19 2.17 -11.80 2.58
C VAL A 19 2.90 -13.15 2.70
N GLY A 20 4.05 -13.18 3.36
CA GLY A 20 4.83 -14.40 3.61
C GLY A 20 4.04 -15.44 4.42
N TRP A 21 3.30 -15.00 5.44
CA TRP A 21 2.42 -15.87 6.21
C TRP A 21 1.34 -16.53 5.33
N LYS A 22 0.66 -15.76 4.47
CA LYS A 22 -0.34 -16.28 3.52
C LYS A 22 0.27 -17.29 2.53
N TYR A 23 1.45 -17.00 2.00
CA TYR A 23 2.15 -17.92 1.09
C TYR A 23 2.53 -19.23 1.78
N SER A 24 3.03 -19.17 3.02
CA SER A 24 3.34 -20.36 3.82
C SER A 24 2.09 -21.22 4.07
N LEU A 25 0.96 -20.59 4.41
CA LEU A 25 -0.31 -21.30 4.59
C LEU A 25 -0.78 -21.97 3.30
N THR A 26 -0.71 -21.27 2.17
CA THR A 26 -1.15 -21.81 0.88
C THR A 26 -0.24 -22.95 0.39
N PHE A 27 1.06 -22.83 0.63
CA PHE A 27 2.04 -23.86 0.29
C PHE A 27 1.77 -25.18 1.03
N ARG A 28 1.38 -25.12 2.32
CA ARG A 28 0.99 -26.30 3.10
C ARG A 28 -0.22 -27.03 2.51
N ILE A 29 -1.19 -26.29 1.97
CA ILE A 29 -2.41 -26.87 1.37
C ILE A 29 -2.11 -27.54 0.02
N ILE A 30 -1.23 -26.93 -0.79
CA ILE A 30 -0.81 -27.49 -2.08
C ILE A 30 -0.12 -28.86 -1.93
N GLN A 31 0.68 -29.06 -0.88
CA GLN A 31 1.37 -30.33 -0.61
C GLN A 31 0.41 -31.52 -0.37
N SER A 32 -0.82 -31.26 0.08
CA SER A 32 -1.82 -32.31 0.31
C SER A 32 -2.57 -32.71 -0.97
N SER A 33 -2.87 -31.75 -1.85
CA SER A 33 -3.57 -32.00 -3.12
C SER A 33 -3.36 -30.85 -4.09
N TYR A 34 -2.80 -31.16 -5.26
CA TYR A 34 -2.47 -30.15 -6.28
C TYR A 34 -3.69 -29.38 -6.79
N VAL A 35 -4.78 -30.07 -7.13
CA VAL A 35 -5.98 -29.44 -7.72
C VAL A 35 -6.68 -28.53 -6.71
N ILE A 36 -6.86 -29.03 -5.48
CA ILE A 36 -7.50 -28.27 -4.39
C ILE A 36 -6.62 -27.07 -4.01
N GLY A 37 -5.30 -27.27 -3.92
CA GLY A 37 -4.35 -26.20 -3.65
C GLY A 37 -4.38 -25.09 -4.70
N PHE A 38 -4.48 -25.44 -5.99
CA PHE A 38 -4.60 -24.46 -7.07
C PHE A 38 -5.88 -23.62 -6.98
N ILE A 39 -7.02 -24.26 -6.71
CA ILE A 39 -8.30 -23.57 -6.56
C ILE A 39 -8.26 -22.63 -5.35
N VAL A 40 -7.81 -23.12 -4.19
CA VAL A 40 -7.71 -22.32 -2.96
C VAL A 40 -6.76 -21.15 -3.13
N TYR A 41 -5.59 -21.36 -3.75
CA TYR A 41 -4.64 -20.29 -4.04
C TYR A 41 -5.26 -19.20 -4.92
N THR A 42 -5.94 -19.59 -6.00
CA THR A 42 -6.57 -18.66 -6.93
C THR A 42 -7.68 -17.85 -6.25
N VAL A 43 -8.54 -18.50 -5.46
CA VAL A 43 -9.64 -17.84 -4.75
C VAL A 43 -9.12 -16.87 -3.69
N ILE A 44 -8.10 -17.26 -2.91
CA ILE A 44 -7.50 -16.38 -1.90
C ILE A 44 -6.87 -15.14 -2.56
N ASN A 45 -6.13 -15.32 -3.66
CA ASN A 45 -5.52 -14.20 -4.37
C ASN A 45 -6.59 -13.25 -4.93
N LEU A 46 -7.63 -13.80 -5.56
CA LEU A 46 -8.72 -13.00 -6.12
C LEU A 46 -9.46 -12.21 -5.02
N ALA A 47 -9.77 -12.85 -3.90
CA ALA A 47 -10.43 -12.22 -2.76
C ALA A 47 -9.57 -11.09 -2.16
N LEU A 48 -8.25 -11.30 -2.04
CA LEU A 48 -7.32 -10.30 -1.51
C LEU A 48 -7.25 -9.06 -2.40
N VAL A 49 -7.09 -9.27 -3.72
CA VAL A 49 -7.03 -8.19 -4.71
C VAL A 49 -8.37 -7.45 -4.76
N PHE A 50 -9.49 -8.18 -4.79
CA PHE A 50 -10.82 -7.58 -4.83
C PHE A 50 -11.09 -6.72 -3.59
N SER A 51 -10.75 -7.22 -2.40
CA SER A 51 -10.87 -6.47 -1.15
C SER A 51 -10.02 -5.19 -1.17
N SER A 52 -8.76 -5.26 -1.59
CA SER A 52 -7.90 -4.08 -1.68
C SER A 52 -8.40 -3.06 -2.70
N VAL A 53 -8.86 -3.49 -3.88
CA VAL A 53 -9.45 -2.58 -4.88
C VAL A 53 -10.73 -1.94 -4.36
N PHE A 54 -11.58 -2.70 -3.67
CA PHE A 54 -12.79 -2.17 -3.05
C PHE A 54 -12.46 -1.09 -2.00
N ILE A 55 -11.47 -1.35 -1.14
CA ILE A 55 -11.00 -0.36 -0.15
C ILE A 55 -10.46 0.90 -0.85
N ILE A 56 -9.60 0.76 -1.86
CA ILE A 56 -9.01 1.93 -2.55
C ILE A 56 -10.09 2.75 -3.24
N THR A 57 -11.01 2.11 -3.97
CA THR A 57 -12.03 2.81 -4.75
C THR A 57 -13.03 3.57 -3.88
N GLN A 58 -13.42 3.00 -2.73
CA GLN A 58 -14.37 3.64 -1.80
C GLN A 58 -13.66 4.64 -0.89
N PHE A 59 -12.52 4.26 -0.29
CA PHE A 59 -11.83 5.11 0.68
C PHE A 59 -10.90 6.10 0.03
N ALA A 60 -10.11 5.82 -1.00
CA ALA A 60 -9.11 6.78 -1.48
C ALA A 60 -8.86 6.61 -2.99
N PRO A 61 -9.77 7.10 -3.86
CA PRO A 61 -9.61 6.92 -5.30
C PRO A 61 -8.33 7.60 -5.83
N THR A 62 -7.86 8.65 -5.15
CA THR A 62 -6.59 9.33 -5.42
C THR A 62 -5.35 8.48 -5.12
N ALA A 63 -5.50 7.33 -4.44
CA ALA A 63 -4.38 6.42 -4.16
C ALA A 63 -4.11 5.43 -5.32
N ALA A 64 -4.95 5.41 -6.35
CA ALA A 64 -4.82 4.49 -7.47
C ALA A 64 -3.52 4.71 -8.25
N GLY A 65 -2.82 3.62 -8.55
CA GLY A 65 -1.57 3.64 -9.31
C GLY A 65 -0.31 3.90 -8.46
N SER A 66 0.81 4.02 -9.17
CA SER A 66 2.14 4.13 -8.56
C SER A 66 2.33 5.44 -7.77
N GLY A 67 1.91 6.55 -8.36
CA GLY A 67 2.00 7.90 -7.78
C GLY A 67 3.37 8.58 -7.87
N ILE A 68 4.34 7.96 -8.55
CA ILE A 68 5.61 8.62 -8.93
C ILE A 68 5.35 9.83 -9.82
N SER A 69 4.46 9.70 -10.82
CA SER A 69 4.10 10.80 -11.72
C SER A 69 3.41 11.95 -10.97
N GLU A 70 2.60 11.63 -9.98
CA GLU A 70 1.89 12.61 -9.14
C GLU A 70 2.87 13.39 -8.27
N ILE A 71 3.85 12.70 -7.66
CA ILE A 71 4.91 13.35 -6.88
C ILE A 71 5.79 14.21 -7.77
N LYS A 72 6.15 13.71 -8.95
CA LYS A 72 6.91 14.50 -9.93
C LYS A 72 6.13 15.75 -10.34
N GLY A 73 4.81 15.64 -10.56
CA GLY A 73 3.93 16.78 -10.81
C GLY A 73 3.94 17.79 -9.66
N TYR A 74 3.79 17.31 -8.42
CA TYR A 74 3.83 18.13 -7.22
C TYR A 74 5.14 18.90 -7.06
N LEU A 75 6.27 18.24 -7.31
CA LEU A 75 7.59 18.89 -7.29
C LEU A 75 7.79 19.91 -8.42
N ASN A 76 7.07 19.77 -9.54
CA ASN A 76 7.02 20.77 -10.61
C ASN A 76 6.00 21.90 -10.33
N GLY A 77 5.39 21.93 -9.15
CA GLY A 77 4.41 22.94 -8.76
C GLY A 77 2.96 22.64 -9.17
N ILE A 78 2.68 21.45 -9.70
CA ILE A 78 1.32 21.00 -10.04
C ILE A 78 0.72 20.32 -8.80
N ASP A 79 -0.12 21.04 -8.05
CA ASP A 79 -0.80 20.48 -6.88
C ASP A 79 -2.04 19.66 -7.25
N THR A 80 -1.89 18.34 -7.22
CA THR A 80 -3.00 17.40 -7.42
C THR A 80 -3.73 17.19 -6.09
N ARG A 81 -5.03 17.50 -6.06
CA ARG A 81 -5.82 17.44 -4.81
C ARG A 81 -5.75 16.06 -4.14
N GLY A 82 -5.21 16.03 -2.93
CA GLY A 82 -5.27 14.85 -2.05
C GLY A 82 -4.16 13.83 -2.23
N ILE A 83 -3.10 14.12 -2.99
CA ILE A 83 -2.00 13.16 -3.19
C ILE A 83 -1.16 12.91 -1.93
N LEU A 84 -1.10 13.87 -0.99
CA LEU A 84 -0.34 13.77 0.28
C LEU A 84 -1.24 13.51 1.50
N LEU A 85 -2.53 13.20 1.28
CA LEU A 85 -3.44 12.97 2.40
C LEU A 85 -3.14 11.65 3.12
N PHE A 86 -3.32 11.62 4.44
CA PHE A 86 -3.21 10.39 5.25
C PHE A 86 -4.15 9.27 4.77
N ARG A 87 -5.32 9.64 4.24
CA ARG A 87 -6.28 8.73 3.61
C ARG A 87 -5.69 8.03 2.38
N THR A 88 -4.91 8.74 1.58
CA THR A 88 -4.18 8.22 0.41
C THR A 88 -3.03 7.31 0.83
N LEU A 89 -2.34 7.65 1.93
CA LEU A 89 -1.30 6.79 2.53
C LEU A 89 -1.88 5.42 2.93
N ILE A 90 -3.00 5.39 3.66
CA ILE A 90 -3.65 4.14 4.05
C ILE A 90 -4.07 3.32 2.81
N GLY A 91 -4.64 3.99 1.80
CA GLY A 91 -5.03 3.34 0.55
C GLY A 91 -3.85 2.71 -0.20
N LYS A 92 -2.67 3.34 -0.20
CA LYS A 92 -1.47 2.77 -0.83
C LYS A 92 -0.91 1.57 -0.07
N ILE A 93 -0.95 1.60 1.26
CA ILE A 93 -0.51 0.46 2.08
C ILE A 93 -1.45 -0.73 1.89
N SER A 94 -2.78 -0.52 1.95
CA SER A 94 -3.76 -1.60 1.74
C SER A 94 -3.74 -2.15 0.30
N GLY A 95 -3.50 -1.28 -0.68
CA GLY A 95 -3.25 -1.68 -2.06
C GLY A 95 -2.01 -2.54 -2.22
N SER A 96 -0.89 -2.12 -1.60
CA SER A 96 0.36 -2.87 -1.58
C SER A 96 0.19 -4.29 -1.05
N ILE A 97 -0.51 -4.44 0.07
CA ILE A 97 -0.82 -5.77 0.62
C ILE A 97 -1.63 -6.61 -0.39
N GLY A 98 -2.61 -6.00 -1.05
CA GLY A 98 -3.48 -6.66 -2.02
C GLY A 98 -2.76 -7.17 -3.26
N PHE A 99 -1.96 -6.33 -3.93
CA PHE A 99 -1.29 -6.74 -5.17
C PHE A 99 -0.06 -7.62 -4.91
N VAL A 100 0.74 -7.35 -3.88
CA VAL A 100 1.88 -8.20 -3.51
C VAL A 100 1.39 -9.54 -2.97
N GLY A 101 0.36 -9.53 -2.11
CA GLY A 101 -0.25 -10.73 -1.58
C GLY A 101 -1.05 -11.52 -2.61
N GLY A 102 -1.69 -10.84 -3.56
CA GLY A 102 -2.41 -11.45 -4.68
C GLY A 102 -1.51 -12.01 -5.78
N GLY A 103 -0.20 -11.77 -5.71
CA GLY A 103 0.75 -12.25 -6.72
C GLY A 103 0.60 -11.55 -8.08
N LEU A 104 0.08 -10.33 -8.11
CA LEU A 104 0.00 -9.56 -9.35
C LEU A 104 1.42 -9.17 -9.80
N ALA A 105 1.63 -9.11 -11.12
CA ALA A 105 2.89 -8.68 -11.73
C ALA A 105 3.09 -7.14 -11.64
N LEU A 106 2.92 -6.59 -10.44
CA LEU A 106 3.03 -5.17 -10.12
C LEU A 106 4.15 -4.97 -9.09
N GLY A 107 5.05 -4.04 -9.36
CA GLY A 107 6.15 -3.71 -8.45
C GLY A 107 5.66 -2.87 -7.26
N LYS A 108 6.14 -3.19 -6.05
CA LYS A 108 5.87 -2.41 -4.82
C LYS A 108 6.67 -1.11 -4.72
N GLU A 109 7.71 -0.97 -5.53
CA GLU A 109 8.67 0.13 -5.46
C GLU A 109 8.02 1.51 -5.67
N GLY A 110 7.09 1.62 -6.62
CA GLY A 110 6.40 2.88 -6.89
C GLY A 110 5.53 3.37 -5.72
N PRO A 111 4.59 2.55 -5.22
CA PRO A 111 3.81 2.86 -4.04
C PRO A 111 4.63 3.10 -2.76
N LEU A 112 5.79 2.44 -2.59
CA LEU A 112 6.69 2.65 -1.45
C LEU A 112 7.29 4.06 -1.46
N VAL A 113 7.75 4.54 -2.61
CA VAL A 113 8.28 5.91 -2.75
C VAL A 113 7.19 6.92 -2.38
N HIS A 114 5.96 6.71 -2.85
CA HIS A 114 4.86 7.63 -2.53
C HIS A 114 4.47 7.60 -1.05
N THR A 115 4.42 6.41 -0.47
CA THR A 115 4.21 6.23 0.98
C THR A 115 5.26 7.03 1.78
N GLY A 116 6.52 7.01 1.35
CA GLY A 116 7.59 7.80 1.97
C GLY A 116 7.38 9.30 1.88
N VAL A 117 6.97 9.81 0.72
CA VAL A 117 6.66 11.25 0.56
C VAL A 117 5.46 11.68 1.40
N CYS A 118 4.40 10.85 1.45
CA CYS A 118 3.24 11.09 2.31
C CYS A 118 3.65 11.16 3.79
N ILE A 119 4.43 10.19 4.28
CA ILE A 119 4.91 10.19 5.67
C ILE A 119 5.79 11.41 5.92
N ALA A 120 6.71 11.74 5.02
CA ALA A 120 7.56 12.92 5.14
C ALA A 120 6.75 14.22 5.21
N SER A 121 5.69 14.35 4.39
CA SER A 121 4.80 15.50 4.45
C SER A 121 4.00 15.58 5.75
N LEU A 122 3.55 14.44 6.30
CA LEU A 122 2.80 14.38 7.56
C LEU A 122 3.67 14.80 8.75
N PHE A 123 4.90 14.29 8.81
CA PHE A 123 5.87 14.63 9.85
C PHE A 123 6.39 16.06 9.68
N GLY A 124 6.67 16.49 8.44
CA GLY A 124 7.18 17.83 8.14
C GLY A 124 6.19 18.95 8.43
N GLN A 125 4.88 18.68 8.31
CA GLN A 125 3.83 19.64 8.65
C GLN A 125 3.40 19.59 10.13
N GLY A 126 3.92 18.66 10.93
CA GLY A 126 3.56 18.52 12.36
C GLY A 126 2.12 18.04 12.60
N GLY A 127 1.50 17.42 11.60
CA GLY A 127 0.09 17.01 11.63
C GLY A 127 -0.70 17.47 10.40
N SER A 128 -1.86 16.86 10.17
CA SER A 128 -2.69 17.15 9.01
C SER A 128 -3.49 18.43 9.21
N THR A 129 -3.17 19.47 8.44
CA THR A 129 -3.91 20.76 8.40
C THR A 129 -5.42 20.59 8.15
N LYS A 130 -5.85 19.46 7.56
CA LYS A 130 -7.26 19.17 7.29
C LYS A 130 -8.05 18.64 8.49
N TYR A 131 -7.39 18.22 9.57
CA TYR A 131 -8.01 17.66 10.78
C TYR A 131 -7.79 18.50 12.05
N HIS A 132 -7.24 19.71 11.95
CA HIS A 132 -6.90 20.53 13.12
C HIS A 132 -6.05 19.80 14.20
N LEU A 133 -5.35 18.73 13.86
CA LEU A 133 -4.39 18.09 14.76
C LEU A 133 -3.07 18.83 14.64
N ARG A 134 -2.97 19.90 15.41
CA ARG A 134 -1.75 20.67 15.62
C ARG A 134 -0.99 19.98 16.76
N LEU A 135 0.12 19.29 16.47
CA LEU A 135 1.00 18.71 17.49
C LEU A 135 2.16 19.64 17.86
N ILE A 136 1.87 20.94 17.92
CA ILE A 136 2.71 21.99 18.54
C ILE A 136 1.78 23.03 19.15
#